data_AF-B4D6U6-F1
#
_entry.id   AF-B4D6U6-F1
#
_cell.length_a   1.000
_cell.length_b   1.000
_cell.length_c   1.000
_cell.angle_alpha   90.00
_cell.angle_beta   90.00
_cell.angle_gamma   90.00
#
_symmetry.space_group_name_H-M   'P 1'
#
loop_
_entity.id
_entity.type
_entity.pdbx_description
1 polymer ?
#
loop_
_entity_poly.entity_id
_entity_poly.type
_entity_poly.pdbx_seq_one_letter_code
_entity_poly.pdbx_strand_id
1 'polypeptide(L)'
;MTFTVPLTVGLGSEHFYLGDTYGYFSAGLQAAVPLSFIPECYGKWTFTAAYTYYNLGSAAADVTAGGRRTQNLFQGTIGLTF
;
A
#
# COMPACT_ATOMS: atom_id res chain seq x y z
N MET A 1 10.22 -4.82 16.26
CA MET A 1 10.25 -4.50 14.82
C MET A 1 9.33 -5.47 14.12
N THR A 2 8.54 -5.00 13.17
CA THR A 2 7.60 -5.84 12.42
C THR A 2 7.82 -5.63 10.94
N PHE A 3 7.76 -6.72 10.17
CA PHE A 3 7.85 -6.70 8.72
C PHE A 3 6.65 -7.43 8.15
N THR A 4 5.97 -6.80 7.19
CA THR A 4 4.75 -7.29 6.59
C THR A 4 4.83 -7.15 5.07
N VAL A 5 4.37 -8.18 4.36
CA VAL A 5 4.25 -8.16 2.89
C VAL A 5 2.78 -8.28 2.52
N PRO A 6 2.04 -7.16 2.41
CA PRO A 6 0.65 -7.21 1.96
C PRO A 6 0.56 -7.59 0.48
N LEU A 7 -0.28 -8.56 0.17
CA LEU A 7 -0.66 -8.96 -1.18
C LEU A 7 -2.18 -8.82 -1.30
N THR A 8 -2.63 -8.06 -2.28
CA THR A 8 -4.06 -7.81 -2.53
C THR A 8 -4.35 -8.04 -4.00
N VAL A 9 -5.47 -8.70 -4.29
CA VAL A 9 -6.01 -8.84 -5.65
C VAL A 9 -7.46 -8.38 -5.65
N GLY A 10 -7.79 -7.46 -6.56
CA GLY A 10 -9.13 -6.99 -6.82
C GLY A 10 -9.70 -7.70 -8.05
N LEU A 11 -10.63 -8.62 -7.82
CA LEU A 11 -11.39 -9.30 -8.87
C LEU A 11 -12.78 -8.69 -8.97
N GLY A 12 -13.35 -8.66 -10.17
CA GLY A 12 -14.72 -8.21 -10.43
C GLY A 12 -15.50 -9.28 -11.20
N SER A 13 -16.82 -9.30 -11.01
CA SER A 13 -17.69 -10.10 -11.87
C SER A 13 -17.76 -9.50 -13.27
N GLU A 14 -18.16 -10.31 -14.25
CA GLU A 14 -18.43 -9.88 -15.62
C GLU A 14 -19.26 -8.58 -15.61
N HIS A 15 -18.81 -7.56 -16.36
CA HIS A 15 -19.38 -6.19 -16.45
C HIS A 15 -19.09 -5.21 -15.30
N PHE A 16 -18.39 -5.59 -14.22
CA PHE A 16 -18.02 -4.63 -13.17
C PHE A 16 -16.92 -3.66 -13.64
N TYR A 17 -15.94 -4.13 -14.42
CA TYR A 17 -14.85 -3.32 -14.99
C TYR A 17 -14.90 -3.32 -16.52
N LEU A 18 -15.83 -2.59 -17.15
CA LEU A 18 -15.93 -2.43 -18.63
C LEU A 18 -15.70 -3.72 -19.46
N GLY A 19 -16.07 -4.89 -18.93
CA GLY A 19 -15.92 -6.19 -19.60
C GLY A 19 -14.79 -7.11 -19.09
N ASP A 20 -13.88 -6.65 -18.21
CA ASP A 20 -12.79 -7.46 -17.66
C ASP A 20 -13.09 -8.02 -16.26
N THR A 21 -12.71 -9.29 -16.01
CA THR A 21 -12.80 -9.95 -14.68
C THR A 21 -11.72 -9.46 -13.71
N TYR A 22 -10.62 -8.91 -14.23
CA TYR A 22 -9.47 -8.48 -13.44
C TYR A 22 -9.46 -6.96 -13.25
N GLY A 23 -9.54 -6.52 -11.99
CA GLY A 23 -9.48 -5.11 -11.61
C GLY A 23 -8.05 -4.63 -11.35
N TYR A 24 -7.38 -5.18 -10.34
CA TYR A 24 -5.99 -4.85 -10.03
C TYR A 24 -5.31 -5.90 -9.14
N PHE A 25 -3.99 -5.81 -9.07
CA PHE A 25 -3.13 -6.52 -8.14
C PHE A 25 -2.24 -5.51 -7.45
N SER A 26 -2.00 -5.68 -6.15
CA SER A 26 -1.00 -4.91 -5.43
C SER A 26 -0.15 -5.78 -4.53
N ALA A 27 1.15 -5.49 -4.51
CA ALA A 27 2.10 -6.09 -3.60
C ALA A 27 2.83 -4.97 -2.88
N GLY A 28 2.98 -5.08 -1.56
CA GLY A 28 3.70 -4.11 -0.77
C GLY A 28 4.69 -4.72 0.19
N LEU A 29 5.57 -3.87 0.69
CA LEU A 29 6.50 -4.14 1.78
C LEU A 29 6.26 -3.06 2.84
N GLN A 30 6.10 -3.47 4.09
CA GLN A 30 5.96 -2.56 5.21
C GLN A 30 6.89 -2.99 6.33
N ALA A 31 7.66 -2.02 6.85
CA ALA A 31 8.53 -2.20 7.99
C ALA A 31 8.17 -1.18 9.06
N ALA A 32 7.99 -1.64 10.31
CA ALA A 32 7.76 -0.79 11.47
C ALA A 32 8.87 -0.98 12.49
N VAL A 33 9.52 0.13 12.86
CA VAL A 33 10.67 0.19 13.76
C VAL A 33 10.34 1.11 14.93
N PRO A 34 10.40 0.62 16.19
CA PRO A 34 10.28 1.49 17.35
C PRO A 34 11.50 2.42 17.43
N LEU A 35 11.26 3.71 17.66
CA LEU A 35 12.31 4.72 17.80
C LEU A 35 12.80 4.77 19.25
N SER A 36 13.55 3.75 19.65
CA SER A 36 14.01 3.57 21.04
C SER A 36 15.02 4.61 21.53
N PHE A 37 15.50 5.50 20.65
CA PHE A 37 16.33 6.63 21.06
C PHE A 37 15.52 7.76 21.72
N ILE A 38 14.19 7.75 21.57
CA ILE A 38 13.31 8.72 22.22
C ILE A 38 12.94 8.18 23.61
N PRO A 39 13.21 8.93 24.70
CA PRO A 39 12.85 8.48 26.05
C PRO A 39 11.37 8.19 26.19
N GLU A 40 11.02 7.11 26.90
CA GLU A 40 9.63 6.66 27.05
C GLU A 40 8.73 7.68 27.76
N CYS A 41 9.31 8.64 28.51
CA CYS A 41 8.55 9.75 29.11
C CYS A 41 7.89 10.66 28.06
N TYR A 42 8.36 10.64 26.80
CA TYR A 42 7.75 11.35 25.68
C TYR A 42 6.81 10.44 24.85
N GLY A 43 6.46 9.27 25.36
CA GLY A 43 5.62 8.26 24.69
C GLY A 43 6.42 7.27 23.85
N LYS A 44 5.73 6.25 23.33
CA LYS A 44 6.32 5.23 22.46
C LYS A 44 6.20 5.66 21.01
N TRP A 45 7.34 5.93 20.39
CA TRP A 45 7.44 6.36 19.02
C TRP A 45 7.75 5.18 18.09
N THR A 46 7.07 5.11 16.95
CA THR A 46 7.31 4.11 15.91
C THR A 46 7.41 4.79 14.57
N PHE A 47 8.47 4.47 13.82
CA PHE A 47 8.57 4.83 12.42
C PHE A 47 8.15 3.65 11.55
N THR A 48 7.26 3.91 10.61
CA THR A 48 6.79 2.92 9.63
C THR A 48 7.13 3.40 8.24
N ALA A 49 7.84 2.58 7.48
CA ALA A 49 8.05 2.76 6.05
C ALA A 49 7.27 1.70 5.29
N ALA A 50 6.58 2.11 4.24
CA ALA A 50 5.83 1.23 3.36
C ALA A 50 6.11 1.57 1.89
N TYR A 51 6.18 0.53 1.06
CA TYR A 51 6.25 0.64 -0.38
C TYR A 51 5.22 -0.29 -0.97
N THR A 52 4.39 0.20 -1.88
CA THR A 52 3.35 -0.59 -2.54
C THR A 52 3.43 -0.43 -4.04
N TYR A 53 3.52 -1.56 -4.72
CA TYR A 53 3.43 -1.71 -6.16
C TYR A 53 1.98 -2.06 -6.53
N TYR A 54 1.42 -1.35 -7.51
CA TYR A 54 0.11 -1.62 -8.08
C TYR A 54 0.23 -1.94 -9.57
N ASN A 55 -0.46 -3.00 -9.98
CA ASN A 55 -0.69 -3.36 -11.37
C ASN A 55 -2.21 -3.35 -11.62
N LEU A 56 -2.66 -2.40 -12.44
CA LEU A 56 -4.06 -2.22 -12.78
C LEU A 56 -4.39 -3.00 -14.07
N GLY A 57 -5.56 -3.63 -14.09
CA GLY A 57 -6.17 -4.19 -15.30
C GLY A 57 -6.50 -3.09 -16.31
N SER A 58 -6.75 -3.49 -17.56
CA SER A 58 -7.04 -2.60 -18.69
C SER A 58 -8.11 -1.56 -18.34
N ALA A 59 -9.26 -2.03 -17.87
CA ALA A 59 -10.39 -1.18 -17.51
C ALA A 59 -10.13 -0.26 -16.30
N ALA A 60 -9.33 -0.70 -15.33
CA ALA A 60 -8.97 0.12 -14.17
C ALA A 60 -7.89 1.17 -14.50
N ALA A 61 -6.99 0.87 -15.44
CA ALA A 61 -6.00 1.82 -15.92
C ALA A 61 -6.63 2.99 -16.69
N ASP A 62 -7.70 2.74 -17.45
CA ASP A 62 -8.39 3.75 -18.27
C ASP A 62 -9.09 4.84 -17.43
N VAL A 63 -9.53 4.51 -16.22
CA VAL A 63 -10.14 5.47 -15.28
C VAL A 63 -9.13 6.16 -14.38
N THR A 64 -7.86 5.74 -14.41
CA THR A 64 -6.81 6.34 -13.58
C THR A 64 -6.07 7.44 -14.33
N ALA A 65 -5.80 8.56 -13.65
CA ALA A 65 -5.18 9.75 -14.24
C ALA A 65 -3.84 9.41 -14.93
N GLY A 66 -3.86 9.32 -16.26
CA GLY A 66 -2.70 9.09 -17.11
C GLY A 66 -2.56 7.69 -17.74
N GLY A 67 -3.56 6.80 -17.62
CA GLY A 67 -3.58 5.51 -18.34
C GLY A 67 -2.46 4.53 -17.93
N ARG A 68 -1.76 4.81 -16.83
CA ARG A 68 -0.63 4.02 -16.37
C ARG A 68 -1.11 2.75 -15.67
N ARG A 69 -0.86 1.61 -16.30
CA ARG A 69 -1.13 0.27 -15.75
C ARG A 69 -0.31 -0.07 -14.50
N THR A 70 0.75 0.68 -14.22
CA THR A 70 1.66 0.43 -13.11
C THR A 70 1.86 1.69 -12.28
N GLN A 71 1.73 1.55 -10.96
CA GLN A 71 1.96 2.63 -10.02
C GLN A 71 2.78 2.16 -8.83
N ASN A 72 3.67 3.04 -8.36
CA ASN A 72 4.50 2.80 -7.20
C ASN A 72 4.20 3.87 -6.16
N LEU A 73 3.85 3.45 -4.96
CA LEU A 73 3.58 4.34 -3.83
C LEU A 73 4.61 4.08 -2.74
N PHE A 74 5.28 5.14 -2.30
CA PHE A 74 6.11 5.12 -1.10
C PHE A 74 5.43 5.95 0.00
N GLN A 75 5.40 5.41 1.21
CA GLN A 75 4.79 6.05 2.37
C GLN A 75 5.72 5.94 3.58
N GLY A 76 5.98 7.07 4.22
CA GLY A 76 6.59 7.14 5.54
C GLY A 76 5.57 7.63 6.56
N THR A 77 5.56 7.06 7.76
CA THR A 77 4.67 7.47 8.84
C THR A 77 5.40 7.43 10.17
N ILE A 78 5.20 8.44 10.99
CA ILE A 78 5.65 8.47 12.39
C ILE A 78 4.39 8.36 13.26
N GLY A 79 4.34 7.34 14.10
CA GLY A 79 3.28 7.10 15.08
C GLY A 79 3.77 7.35 16.50
N LEU A 80 2.87 7.87 17.33
CA LEU A 80 3.07 8.11 18.76
C LEU A 80 1.94 7.43 19.53
N THR A 81 2.29 6.75 20.62
CA THR A 81 1.34 6.15 21.57
C THR A 81 1.72 6.55 22.99
N PHE A 82 0.72 6.93 23.81
CA PHE A 82 0.88 7.33 25.20
C PHE A 82 0.48 6.21 26.16
#